data_AF-X0KUI6-F1
#
_entry.id   AF-X0KUI6-F1
#
_cell.length_a   1.000
_cell.length_b   1.000
_cell.length_c   1.000
_cell.angle_alpha   90.00
_cell.angle_beta   90.00
_cell.angle_gamma   90.00
#
_symmetry.space_group_name_H-M   'P 1'
#
loop_
_entity.id
_entity.type
_entity.pdbx_description
1 polymer ?
#
loop_
_entity_poly.entity_id
_entity_poly.type
_entity_poly.pdbx_seq_one_letter_code
_entity_poly.pdbx_strand_id
1 'polypeptide(L)'
;MESREEPDMIPIYEDEPRIIWVGDRETLYDLLDDLDDIPKFKPRLFITLEGNYIGHDSRISIMQIYNAVSHRVYLIDVYWLGATTFWTVNRLKNFLKGILESEDIIKVFFDVKKYSEALYSQYKIKLAGAQ
;
A
#
# COMPACT_ATOMS: atom_id res chain seq x y z
N MET A 1 37.23 0.39 3.41
CA MET A 1 36.75 0.77 2.06
C MET A 1 35.25 0.91 2.20
N GLU A 2 34.78 2.13 2.41
CA GLU A 2 33.36 2.41 2.58
C GLU A 2 32.71 2.26 1.20
N SER A 3 31.84 1.26 1.05
CA SER A 3 31.00 1.12 -0.15
C SER A 3 30.14 2.38 -0.23
N ARG A 4 30.38 3.22 -1.23
CA ARG A 4 29.45 4.30 -1.56
C ARG A 4 28.14 3.62 -1.97
N GLU A 5 27.17 3.61 -1.06
CA GLU A 5 25.79 3.28 -1.41
C GLU A 5 25.38 4.26 -2.51
N GLU A 6 24.92 3.73 -3.64
CA GLU A 6 24.32 4.56 -4.69
C GLU A 6 23.21 5.41 -4.05
N PRO A 7 23.09 6.70 -4.43
CA PRO A 7 22.08 7.57 -3.85
C PRO A 7 20.70 6.93 -4.01
N ASP A 8 19.86 7.06 -2.98
CA ASP A 8 18.49 6.55 -2.90
C ASP A 8 17.56 7.18 -3.94
N MET A 9 17.83 6.97 -5.23
CA MET A 9 16.99 7.44 -6.30
C MET A 9 15.80 6.51 -6.46
N ILE A 10 14.62 7.10 -6.58
CA ILE A 10 13.45 6.43 -7.15
C ILE A 10 13.73 6.28 -8.65
N PRO A 11 13.54 5.08 -9.25
CA PRO A 11 13.68 4.93 -10.69
C PRO A 11 12.82 5.96 -11.43
N ILE A 12 13.40 6.60 -12.44
CA ILE A 12 12.69 7.52 -13.32
C ILE A 12 12.22 6.69 -14.51
N TYR A 13 10.93 6.79 -14.81
CA TYR A 13 10.31 6.12 -15.95
C TYR A 13 9.96 7.19 -16.98
N GLU A 14 10.18 6.86 -18.26
CA GLU A 14 9.86 7.75 -19.39
C GLU A 14 8.39 7.61 -19.80
N ASP A 15 7.77 6.48 -19.47
CA ASP A 15 6.37 6.15 -19.71
C ASP A 15 5.47 6.47 -18.51
N GLU A 16 4.15 6.50 -18.75
CA GLU A 16 3.17 6.66 -17.67
C GLU A 16 3.01 5.35 -16.89
N PRO A 17 2.69 5.40 -15.58
CA PRO A 17 2.53 4.20 -14.79
C PRO A 17 1.31 3.39 -15.24
N ARG A 18 1.45 2.07 -15.24
CA ARG A 18 0.33 1.18 -15.55
C ARG A 18 -0.68 1.20 -14.41
N ILE A 19 -1.92 1.58 -14.72
CA ILE A 19 -3.04 1.57 -13.77
C ILE A 19 -3.73 0.21 -13.80
N ILE A 20 -3.93 -0.39 -12.63
CA ILE A 20 -4.51 -1.72 -12.44
C ILE A 20 -5.67 -1.62 -11.45
N TRP A 21 -6.84 -2.12 -11.86
CA TRP A 21 -7.99 -2.27 -10.98
C TRP A 21 -7.88 -3.57 -10.19
N VAL A 22 -8.12 -3.50 -8.88
CA VAL A 22 -8.12 -4.65 -7.97
C VAL A 22 -9.50 -4.78 -7.35
N GLY A 23 -10.33 -5.64 -7.93
CA GLY A 23 -11.74 -5.83 -7.55
C GLY A 23 -12.10 -7.27 -7.17
N ASP A 24 -11.17 -8.21 -7.29
CA ASP A 24 -11.37 -9.62 -6.98
C ASP A 24 -10.11 -10.23 -6.36
N ARG A 25 -10.16 -11.53 -6.05
CA ARG A 25 -9.04 -12.22 -5.41
C ARG A 25 -7.84 -12.39 -6.35
N GLU A 26 -8.08 -12.55 -7.65
CA GLU A 26 -7.01 -12.80 -8.62
C GLU A 26 -6.14 -11.55 -8.78
N THR A 27 -6.77 -10.41 -9.06
CA THR A 27 -6.09 -9.11 -9.14
C THR A 27 -5.47 -8.69 -7.80
N LEU A 28 -6.03 -9.14 -6.66
CA LEU A 28 -5.44 -8.94 -5.35
C LEU A 28 -4.17 -9.79 -5.13
N TYR A 29 -4.13 -11.01 -5.66
CA TYR A 29 -2.90 -11.81 -5.63
C TYR A 29 -1.81 -11.19 -6.51
N ASP A 30 -2.15 -10.71 -7.71
CA ASP A 30 -1.20 -10.01 -8.58
C ASP A 30 -0.60 -8.78 -7.90
N LEU A 31 -1.42 -8.02 -7.17
CA LEU A 31 -0.95 -6.92 -6.34
C LEU A 31 0.03 -7.43 -5.27
N LEU A 32 -0.33 -8.43 -4.48
CA LEU A 32 0.51 -8.91 -3.39
C LEU A 32 1.86 -9.45 -3.89
N ASP A 33 1.85 -10.18 -5.00
CA ASP A 33 3.05 -10.73 -5.63
C ASP A 33 3.96 -9.59 -6.15
N ASP A 34 3.42 -8.47 -6.64
CA ASP A 34 4.20 -7.27 -7.01
C ASP A 34 4.80 -6.53 -5.80
N LEU A 35 4.28 -6.76 -4.60
CA LEU A 35 4.77 -6.16 -3.35
C LEU A 35 5.74 -7.07 -2.58
N ASP A 36 6.03 -8.28 -3.06
CA ASP A 36 6.83 -9.27 -2.32
C ASP A 36 8.28 -8.80 -2.02
N ASP A 37 8.90 -8.09 -2.97
CA ASP A 37 10.32 -7.73 -2.93
C ASP A 37 10.53 -6.20 -2.80
N ILE A 38 9.66 -5.51 -2.07
CA ILE A 38 9.83 -4.07 -1.85
C ILE A 38 11.09 -3.81 -1.02
N PRO A 39 12.01 -2.94 -1.48
CA PRO A 39 13.17 -2.52 -0.72
C PRO A 39 12.78 -1.96 0.66
N LYS A 40 13.31 -2.56 1.72
CA LYS A 40 13.15 -2.08 3.10
C LYS A 40 13.88 -0.75 3.30
N PHE A 41 13.36 0.03 4.24
CA PHE A 41 13.91 1.31 4.71
C PHE A 41 13.99 2.41 3.63
N LYS A 42 13.38 2.19 2.46
CA LYS A 42 13.30 3.16 1.36
C LYS A 42 11.84 3.46 1.03
N PRO A 43 11.45 4.73 0.81
CA PRO A 43 10.10 5.07 0.42
C PRO A 43 9.86 4.60 -1.02
N ARG A 44 9.09 3.51 -1.15
CA ARG A 44 8.77 2.88 -2.44
C ARG A 44 7.28 2.72 -2.68
N LEU A 45 6.47 2.86 -1.63
CA LEU A 45 5.02 2.83 -1.69
C LEU A 45 4.44 4.20 -1.38
N PHE A 46 3.56 4.67 -2.24
CA PHE A 46 2.80 5.91 -2.04
C PHE A 46 1.33 5.54 -1.98
N ILE A 47 0.67 5.89 -0.88
CA ILE A 47 -0.65 5.37 -0.56
C ILE A 47 -1.59 6.53 -0.24
N THR A 48 -2.80 6.45 -0.81
CA THR A 48 -3.92 7.31 -0.42
C THR A 48 -5.19 6.48 -0.25
N LEU A 49 -6.11 6.97 0.58
CA LEU A 49 -7.41 6.36 0.79
C LEU A 49 -8.51 7.35 0.42
N GLU A 50 -9.50 6.85 -0.30
CA GLU A 50 -10.74 7.56 -0.58
C GLU A 50 -11.89 6.85 0.12
N GLY A 51 -12.87 7.63 0.56
CA GLY A 51 -13.97 7.08 1.34
C GLY A 51 -14.87 8.15 1.92
N ASN A 52 -15.92 7.69 2.59
CA ASN A 52 -16.79 8.57 3.33
C ASN A 52 -16.30 8.69 4.78
N TYR A 53 -16.12 9.92 5.26
CA TYR A 53 -15.59 10.19 6.60
C TYR A 53 -16.57 11.10 7.34
N ILE A 54 -17.71 10.56 7.78
CA ILE A 54 -18.75 11.33 8.50
C ILE A 54 -18.74 10.93 9.97
N GLY A 55 -18.26 11.83 10.83
CA GLY A 55 -18.25 11.62 12.29
C GLY A 55 -17.43 10.38 12.69
N HIS A 56 -18.04 9.46 13.44
CA HIS A 56 -17.42 8.20 13.85
C HIS A 56 -17.55 7.08 12.81
N ASP A 57 -18.30 7.31 11.73
CA ASP A 57 -18.53 6.34 10.67
C ASP A 57 -17.60 6.69 9.51
N SER A 58 -16.33 6.29 9.66
CA SER A 58 -15.39 6.30 8.54
C SER A 58 -15.56 5.00 7.77
N ARG A 59 -15.57 5.10 6.44
CA ARG A 59 -15.56 3.95 5.54
C ARG A 59 -14.57 4.16 4.40
N ILE A 60 -13.53 3.34 4.38
CA ILE A 60 -12.57 3.29 3.26
C ILE A 60 -13.28 2.59 2.10
N SER A 61 -13.34 3.25 0.95
CA SER A 61 -14.01 2.72 -0.25
C SER A 61 -12.99 2.34 -1.32
N ILE A 62 -11.99 3.19 -1.55
CA ILE A 62 -10.90 2.92 -2.48
C ILE A 62 -9.57 3.13 -1.76
N MET A 63 -8.62 2.25 -2.01
CA MET A 63 -7.21 2.45 -1.66
C MET A 63 -6.42 2.54 -2.96
N GLN A 64 -5.55 3.53 -3.05
CA GLN A 64 -4.63 3.67 -4.18
C GLN A 64 -3.21 3.41 -3.68
N ILE A 65 -2.47 2.56 -4.39
CA ILE A 65 -1.07 2.27 -4.09
C ILE A 65 -0.26 2.48 -5.36
N TYR A 66 0.68 3.42 -5.33
CA TYR A 66 1.73 3.49 -6.32
C TYR A 66 2.97 2.75 -5.82
N ASN A 67 3.38 1.72 -6.56
CA ASN A 67 4.64 1.01 -6.36
C ASN A 67 5.70 1.58 -7.31
N ALA A 68 6.67 2.32 -6.74
CA ALA A 68 7.71 2.97 -7.52
C ALA A 68 8.76 2.00 -8.08
N VAL A 69 8.81 0.76 -7.58
CA VAL A 69 9.73 -0.28 -8.08
C VAL A 69 9.20 -0.91 -9.37
N SER A 70 7.88 -1.13 -9.45
CA SER A 70 7.25 -1.75 -10.62
C SER A 70 6.61 -0.76 -11.59
N HIS A 71 6.57 0.53 -11.21
CA HIS A 71 5.89 1.60 -11.93
C HIS A 71 4.39 1.35 -12.17
N ARG A 72 3.71 0.85 -11.13
CA ARG A 72 2.29 0.49 -11.19
C ARG A 72 1.47 1.25 -10.16
N VAL A 73 0.28 1.66 -10.57
CA VAL A 73 -0.75 2.21 -9.69
C VAL A 73 -1.87 1.19 -9.56
N TYR A 74 -2.15 0.77 -8.34
CA TYR A 74 -3.27 -0.10 -8.02
C TYR A 74 -4.43 0.71 -7.46
N LEU A 75 -5.60 0.56 -8.06
CA LEU A 75 -6.88 1.09 -7.56
C LEU A 75 -7.67 -0.08 -6.97
N ILE A 76 -7.71 -0.16 -5.65
CA ILE A 76 -8.26 -1.29 -4.91
C ILE A 76 -9.68 -0.96 -4.44
N ASP A 77 -10.65 -1.79 -4.82
CA ASP A 77 -12.03 -1.71 -4.35
C ASP A 77 -12.18 -2.28 -2.94
N VAL A 78 -11.78 -1.47 -1.95
CA VAL A 78 -11.91 -1.82 -0.54
C VAL A 78 -13.38 -1.94 -0.13
N TYR A 79 -14.28 -1.20 -0.78
CA TYR A 79 -15.71 -1.29 -0.51
C TYR A 79 -16.24 -2.69 -0.80
N TRP A 80 -15.87 -3.26 -1.95
CA TRP A 80 -16.32 -4.58 -2.39
C TRP A 80 -15.55 -5.72 -1.72
N LEU A 81 -14.21 -5.62 -1.67
CA LEU A 81 -13.37 -6.65 -1.09
C LEU A 81 -13.40 -6.67 0.45
N GLY A 82 -13.67 -5.52 1.08
CA GLY A 82 -13.72 -5.36 2.52
C GLY A 82 -12.47 -5.88 3.20
N ALA A 83 -12.64 -6.71 4.24
CA ALA A 83 -11.55 -7.36 4.94
C ALA A 83 -10.73 -8.32 4.06
N THR A 84 -11.24 -8.79 2.92
CA THR A 84 -10.43 -9.62 2.01
C THR A 84 -9.19 -8.87 1.53
N THR A 85 -9.31 -7.55 1.35
CA THR A 85 -8.21 -6.65 0.94
C THR A 85 -6.97 -6.79 1.81
N PHE A 86 -7.14 -6.86 3.14
CA PHE A 86 -6.01 -6.75 4.06
C PHE A 86 -5.54 -8.09 4.62
N TRP A 87 -6.40 -9.12 4.65
CA TRP A 87 -6.10 -10.42 5.25
C TRP A 87 -5.86 -11.54 4.24
N THR A 88 -6.00 -11.27 2.93
CA THR A 88 -5.61 -12.27 1.92
C THR A 88 -4.11 -12.46 1.92
N VAL A 89 -3.69 -13.72 2.03
CA VAL A 89 -2.29 -14.13 2.09
C VAL A 89 -1.89 -14.76 0.75
N ASN A 90 -0.82 -14.26 0.14
CA ASN A 90 -0.27 -14.82 -1.09
C ASN A 90 0.61 -16.05 -0.81
N ARG A 91 1.29 -16.55 -1.86
CA ARG A 91 2.12 -17.76 -1.76
C ARG A 91 3.34 -17.57 -0.85
N LEU A 92 3.91 -16.36 -0.81
CA LEU A 92 5.06 -16.02 0.03
C LEU A 92 4.68 -15.58 1.45
N LYS A 93 3.42 -15.82 1.86
CA LYS A 93 2.88 -15.46 3.18
C LYS A 93 2.81 -13.96 3.43
N ASN A 94 2.86 -13.14 2.38
CA ASN A 94 2.62 -11.71 2.44
C ASN A 94 1.13 -11.40 2.33
N PHE A 95 0.73 -10.31 2.97
CA PHE A 95 -0.63 -9.80 3.00
C PHE A 95 -0.60 -8.31 3.31
N LEU A 96 -1.57 -7.56 2.80
CA LEU A 96 -1.49 -6.09 2.82
C LEU A 96 -1.52 -5.51 4.24
N LYS A 97 -2.23 -6.13 5.19
CA LYS A 97 -2.14 -5.73 6.61
C LYS A 97 -0.70 -5.81 7.13
N GLY A 98 0.02 -6.90 6.84
CA GLY A 98 1.40 -7.07 7.28
C GLY A 98 2.32 -5.98 6.71
N ILE A 99 2.11 -5.60 5.45
CA ILE A 99 2.85 -4.52 4.78
C ILE A 99 2.54 -3.16 5.43
N LEU A 100 1.27 -2.88 5.72
CA LEU A 100 0.84 -1.61 6.33
C LEU A 100 1.33 -1.45 7.77
N GLU A 101 1.50 -2.55 8.51
CA GLU A 101 1.96 -2.56 9.91
C GLU A 101 3.49 -2.74 10.04
N SER A 102 4.22 -2.88 8.93
CA SER A 102 5.67 -3.05 8.95
C SER A 102 6.39 -1.72 9.20
N GLU A 103 7.30 -1.68 10.17
CA GLU A 103 8.23 -0.55 10.35
C GLU A 103 9.35 -0.53 9.30
N ASP A 104 9.67 -1.70 8.74
CA ASP A 104 10.75 -1.87 7.76
C ASP A 104 10.35 -1.43 6.35
N ILE A 105 9.06 -1.54 5.99
CA ILE A 105 8.57 -1.11 4.70
C ILE A 105 8.14 0.35 4.86
N ILE A 106 8.82 1.27 4.17
CA ILE A 106 8.50 2.70 4.26
C ILE A 106 7.42 3.04 3.24
N LYS A 107 6.31 3.59 3.73
CA LYS A 107 5.18 4.05 2.92
C LYS A 107 4.96 5.54 3.13
N VAL A 108 4.73 6.27 2.05
CA VAL A 108 4.40 7.69 2.10
C VAL A 108 2.88 7.85 2.04
N PHE A 109 2.31 8.58 2.99
CA PHE A 109 0.89 8.92 3.01
C PHE A 109 0.72 10.45 2.92
N PHE A 110 -0.17 10.90 2.03
CA PHE A 110 -0.43 12.34 1.89
C PHE A 110 -1.26 12.95 3.05
N ASP A 111 -1.94 12.12 3.86
CA ASP A 111 -2.62 12.51 5.10
C ASP A 111 -2.55 11.36 6.14
N VAL A 112 -1.37 11.15 6.70
CA VAL A 112 -1.08 9.98 7.56
C VAL A 112 -1.99 9.90 8.79
N LYS A 113 -2.37 11.03 9.39
CA LYS A 113 -3.19 11.04 10.62
C LYS A 113 -4.59 10.52 10.31
N LYS A 114 -5.27 11.12 9.34
CA LYS A 114 -6.62 10.73 8.92
C LYS A 114 -6.68 9.27 8.52
N TYR A 115 -5.71 8.82 7.73
CA TYR A 115 -5.70 7.46 7.19
C TYR A 115 -5.33 6.41 8.23
N SER A 116 -4.42 6.72 9.16
CA SER A 116 -4.12 5.84 10.30
C SER A 116 -5.36 5.62 11.19
N GLU A 117 -6.08 6.69 11.52
CA GLU A 117 -7.32 6.60 12.31
C GLU A 117 -8.38 5.74 11.60
N ALA A 118 -8.57 5.93 10.29
CA ALA A 118 -9.55 5.15 9.50
C ALA A 118 -9.19 3.66 9.38
N LEU A 119 -7.91 3.34 9.14
CA LEU A 119 -7.41 1.97 9.07
C LEU A 119 -7.58 1.26 10.43
N TYR A 120 -7.28 1.95 11.53
CA TYR A 120 -7.43 1.38 12.86
C TYR A 120 -8.90 1.24 13.27
N SER A 121 -9.75 2.24 13.03
CA SER A 121 -11.15 2.20 13.44
C SER A 121 -11.90 1.05 12.77
N GLN A 122 -11.76 0.89 11.45
CA GLN A 122 -12.50 -0.09 10.65
C GLN A 122 -11.87 -1.48 10.66
N TYR A 123 -10.54 -1.57 10.55
CA TYR A 123 -9.85 -2.84 10.27
C TYR A 123 -8.82 -3.23 11.35
N LYS A 124 -8.65 -2.43 12.41
CA LYS A 124 -7.67 -2.68 13.49
C LYS A 124 -6.24 -2.81 12.96
N ILE A 125 -5.93 -2.10 11.88
CA ILE A 125 -4.59 -2.04 11.28
C ILE A 125 -3.83 -0.91 11.97
N LYS A 126 -2.69 -1.24 12.60
CA LYS A 126 -1.82 -0.25 13.26
C LYS A 126 -0.74 0.21 12.29
N LEU A 127 -1.01 1.29 11.56
CA LEU A 127 -0.07 1.81 10.58
C LEU A 127 1.29 2.13 11.24
N ALA A 128 2.37 1.58 10.68
CA ALA A 128 3.75 1.79 11.12
C ALA A 128 4.67 2.02 9.92
N GLY A 129 5.85 2.65 10.07
CA GLY A 129 6.72 2.94 8.91
C GLY A 129 6.10 3.92 7.91
N ALA A 130 5.28 4.87 8.38
CA ALA A 130 4.65 5.90 7.54
C ALA A 130 5.39 7.23 7.65
N GLN A 131 5.61 7.89 6.51
CA GLN A 131 6.14 9.24 6.38
C GLN A 131 5.09 10.18 5.80
#